data_AF-A0A8T4HAS1-F1
#
_entry.id   AF-A0A8T4HAS1-F1
#
_cell.length_a   1.000
_cell.length_b   1.000
_cell.length_c   1.000
_cell.angle_alpha   90.00
_cell.angle_beta   90.00
_cell.angle_gamma   90.00
#
_symmetry.space_group_name_H-M   'P 1'
#
loop_
_entity.id
_entity.type
_entity.pdbx_description
1 polymer ?
#
loop_
_entity_poly.entity_id
_entity_poly.type
_entity_poly.pdbx_seq_one_letter_code
_entity_poly.pdbx_strand_id
1 'polypeptide(L)'
;MKKITSTQDFKRNYYHDIPGEMPWQDTPVQVYPLAQHISFLKLPTALIKIDYHFLLFIESGSMVHQVGNEVHTLEGPTVLYVTAGSIIAVEKIVAPLKGYFILMEDKVMSLVLSNQNALGLITVQSLLKVTENIQQWFNHISFLLYEELTQQTPNPEVAHGLVQALLNKYLQLADTNKIQSRTELLAYQFKQLVYKHFMDHKSPQYYADALHISANYLNRCVKNVFNKNAKILILEIVILNSQLLMWNKDKSIAEISYELNFEDPSYFARLFKKITGQTPSAYQLTILHSLS
;
A
#
# COMPACT_ATOMS: atom_id res chain seq x y z
N MET A 1 -3.31 17.04 12.23
CA MET A 1 -1.98 16.42 12.04
C MET A 1 -2.20 14.97 11.63
N LYS A 2 -1.72 14.56 10.45
CA LYS A 2 -2.00 13.25 9.83
C LYS A 2 -1.38 12.15 10.69
N LYS A 3 -2.15 11.15 11.14
CA LYS A 3 -1.60 9.97 11.82
C LYS A 3 -1.02 9.04 10.76
N ILE A 4 0.20 9.36 10.34
CA ILE A 4 1.05 8.43 9.61
C ILE A 4 1.36 7.32 10.61
N THR A 5 1.04 6.07 10.25
CA THR A 5 1.28 4.95 11.15
C THR A 5 2.72 4.51 10.95
N SER A 6 3.59 4.89 11.90
CA SER A 6 4.95 4.38 11.97
C SER A 6 4.94 2.86 12.14
N THR A 7 6.04 2.19 11.80
CA THR A 7 6.22 0.76 12.07
C THR A 7 5.94 0.42 13.54
N GLN A 8 6.36 1.28 14.48
CA GLN A 8 6.11 1.11 15.91
C GLN A 8 4.63 1.30 16.27
N ASP A 9 3.94 2.27 15.67
CA ASP A 9 2.50 2.46 15.87
C ASP A 9 1.67 1.32 15.28
N PHE A 10 2.08 0.75 14.14
CA PHE A 10 1.41 -0.40 13.53
C PHE A 10 1.50 -1.62 14.44
N LYS A 11 2.72 -1.95 14.90
CA LYS A 11 2.97 -3.05 15.84
C LYS A 11 2.15 -2.86 17.12
N ARG A 12 2.19 -1.68 17.73
CA ARG A 12 1.46 -1.40 18.97
C ARG A 12 -0.06 -1.56 18.86
N ASN A 13 -0.64 -1.16 17.72
CA ASN A 13 -2.10 -1.10 17.58
C ASN A 13 -2.72 -2.37 16.99
N TYR A 14 -1.96 -3.18 16.26
CA TYR A 14 -2.50 -4.32 15.50
C TYR A 14 -1.89 -5.68 15.86
N TYR A 15 -0.93 -5.73 16.78
CA TYR A 15 -0.34 -6.99 17.24
C TYR A 15 -0.85 -7.36 18.63
N HIS A 16 -1.24 -8.62 18.82
CA HIS A 16 -1.61 -9.20 20.11
C HIS A 16 -0.65 -10.29 20.52
N ASP A 17 -0.48 -10.47 21.84
CA ASP A 17 0.32 -11.56 22.41
C ASP A 17 1.73 -11.66 21.82
N ILE A 18 2.36 -10.49 21.60
CA ILE A 18 3.74 -10.38 21.11
C ILE A 18 4.64 -11.13 22.10
N PRO A 19 5.31 -12.23 21.71
CA PRO A 19 6.21 -12.92 22.60
C PRO A 19 7.37 -11.99 22.93
N GLY A 20 7.80 -11.96 24.19
CA GLY A 20 8.95 -11.16 24.63
C GLY A 20 10.25 -11.49 23.90
N GLU A 21 10.29 -12.61 23.18
CA GLU A 21 11.43 -13.13 22.41
C GLU A 21 11.32 -12.91 20.89
N MET A 22 10.28 -12.23 20.37
CA MET A 22 10.29 -11.92 18.94
C MET A 22 11.43 -10.91 18.68
N PRO A 23 12.40 -11.19 17.80
CA PRO A 23 13.52 -10.31 17.53
C PRO A 23 13.01 -9.15 16.68
N TRP A 24 12.34 -8.20 17.32
CA TRP A 24 11.97 -6.96 16.66
C TRP A 24 13.23 -6.23 16.27
N GLN A 25 13.58 -6.40 14.99
CA GLN A 25 14.65 -5.67 14.35
C GLN A 25 14.33 -4.18 14.42
N ASP A 26 14.99 -3.44 15.31
CA ASP A 26 14.95 -1.97 15.36
C ASP A 26 15.94 -1.39 14.33
N THR A 27 15.90 -1.95 13.14
CA THR A 27 16.76 -1.61 12.03
C THR A 27 15.93 -1.03 10.88
N PRO A 28 16.55 -0.21 10.02
CA PRO A 28 15.89 0.40 8.85
C PRO A 28 15.29 -0.60 7.87
N VAL A 29 15.83 -1.82 7.88
CA VAL A 29 15.32 -2.98 7.16
C VAL A 29 14.85 -3.98 8.19
N GLN A 30 13.66 -4.54 8.00
CA GLN A 30 13.13 -5.60 8.85
C GLN A 30 12.62 -6.74 7.98
N VAL A 31 12.75 -7.97 8.44
CA VAL A 31 12.28 -9.16 7.72
C VAL A 31 11.65 -10.14 8.68
N TYR A 32 10.46 -10.62 8.31
CA TYR A 32 9.69 -11.52 9.14
C TYR A 32 9.09 -12.66 8.30
N PRO A 33 9.25 -13.92 8.72
CA PRO A 33 8.53 -15.04 8.12
C PRO A 33 7.02 -14.86 8.29
N LEU A 34 6.24 -15.01 7.22
CA LEU A 34 4.78 -14.76 7.24
C LEU A 34 4.04 -15.68 8.21
N ALA A 35 4.46 -16.94 8.32
CA ALA A 35 3.86 -17.91 9.23
C ALA A 35 3.91 -17.47 10.70
N GLN A 36 4.95 -16.72 11.08
CA GLN A 36 5.10 -16.15 12.42
C GLN A 36 4.51 -14.75 12.50
N HIS A 37 4.77 -13.89 11.51
CA HIS A 37 4.35 -12.51 11.53
C HIS A 37 2.82 -12.35 11.61
N ILE A 38 2.07 -13.21 10.93
CA ILE A 38 0.63 -13.05 10.80
C ILE A 38 -0.16 -13.57 12.00
N SER A 39 0.43 -14.44 12.84
CA SER A 39 -0.26 -14.96 14.03
C SER A 39 -0.54 -13.88 15.08
N PHE A 40 0.17 -12.75 15.00
CA PHE A 40 -0.02 -11.63 15.91
C PHE A 40 -1.03 -10.61 15.39
N LEU A 41 -1.37 -10.66 14.11
CA LEU A 41 -2.13 -9.60 13.45
C LEU A 41 -3.62 -9.74 13.72
N LYS A 42 -4.23 -8.72 14.33
CA LYS A 42 -5.70 -8.65 14.48
C LYS A 42 -6.36 -8.35 13.13
N LEU A 43 -7.25 -9.24 12.71
CA LEU A 43 -7.97 -9.14 11.43
C LEU A 43 -9.46 -8.86 11.62
N PRO A 44 -10.09 -8.10 10.71
CA PRO A 44 -9.44 -7.27 9.68
C PRO A 44 -8.67 -6.11 10.30
N THR A 45 -7.55 -5.70 9.69
CA THR A 45 -6.88 -4.45 10.11
C THR A 45 -7.67 -3.25 9.60
N ALA A 46 -7.68 -2.17 10.37
CA ALA A 46 -8.25 -0.92 9.87
C ALA A 46 -7.36 -0.30 8.77
N LEU A 47 -7.93 0.59 7.94
CA LEU A 47 -7.19 1.28 6.89
C LEU A 47 -6.11 2.19 7.47
N ILE A 48 -4.85 1.91 7.18
CA ILE A 48 -3.70 2.71 7.64
C ILE A 48 -2.98 3.32 6.46
N LYS A 49 -2.40 4.50 6.70
CA LYS A 49 -1.38 5.06 5.82
C LYS A 49 0.00 4.77 6.39
N ILE A 50 0.81 4.03 5.64
CA ILE A 50 2.16 3.62 6.05
C ILE A 50 3.20 4.67 5.66
N ASP A 51 4.27 4.81 6.44
CA ASP A 51 5.49 5.60 6.12
C ASP A 51 6.70 4.76 5.71
N TYR A 52 6.51 3.45 5.59
CA TYR A 52 7.54 2.53 5.15
C TYR A 52 7.16 1.90 3.83
N HIS A 53 8.17 1.45 3.11
CA HIS A 53 8.04 0.56 1.99
C HIS A 53 8.01 -0.88 2.50
N PHE A 54 7.32 -1.77 1.81
CA PHE A 54 7.47 -3.19 2.09
C PHE A 54 7.34 -4.04 0.85
N LEU A 55 8.00 -5.21 0.89
CA LEU A 55 7.81 -6.29 -0.06
C LEU A 55 7.22 -7.48 0.69
N LEU A 56 6.08 -7.94 0.19
CA LEU A 56 5.36 -9.12 0.65
C LEU A 56 5.57 -10.23 -0.38
N PHE A 57 6.36 -11.23 -0.02
CA PHE A 57 6.54 -12.44 -0.81
C PHE A 57 5.74 -13.58 -0.21
N ILE A 58 4.75 -14.06 -0.97
CA ILE A 58 3.92 -15.22 -0.61
C ILE A 58 4.42 -16.40 -1.44
N GLU A 59 5.03 -17.37 -0.78
CA GLU A 59 5.41 -18.67 -1.37
C GLU A 59 4.16 -19.53 -1.60
N SER A 60 3.33 -19.66 -0.58
CA SER A 60 2.07 -20.41 -0.61
C SER A 60 1.05 -19.83 0.36
N GLY A 61 -0.23 -20.18 0.15
CA GLY A 61 -1.36 -19.61 0.89
C GLY A 61 -2.03 -18.46 0.15
N SER A 62 -3.04 -17.87 0.79
CA SER A 62 -3.80 -16.78 0.21
C SER A 62 -4.33 -15.80 1.26
N MET A 63 -4.37 -14.53 0.89
CA MET A 63 -4.91 -13.44 1.71
C MET A 63 -5.64 -12.42 0.84
N VAL A 64 -6.53 -11.66 1.46
CA VAL A 64 -7.16 -10.49 0.85
C VAL A 64 -6.53 -9.24 1.43
N HIS A 65 -5.87 -8.48 0.55
CA HIS A 65 -5.11 -7.29 0.90
C HIS A 65 -5.60 -6.11 0.08
N GLN A 66 -5.93 -5.02 0.77
CA GLN A 66 -6.28 -3.76 0.14
C GLN A 66 -5.05 -2.88 0.01
N VAL A 67 -4.83 -2.33 -1.19
CA VAL A 67 -3.82 -1.30 -1.48
C VAL A 67 -4.51 -0.14 -2.19
N GLY A 68 -4.59 1.00 -1.52
CA GLY A 68 -5.36 2.15 -1.95
C GLY A 68 -6.85 1.79 -2.07
N ASN A 69 -7.38 1.99 -3.27
CA ASN A 69 -8.78 1.74 -3.60
C ASN A 69 -9.04 0.32 -4.16
N GLU A 70 -8.02 -0.51 -4.26
CA GLU A 70 -8.09 -1.83 -4.88
C GLU A 70 -7.93 -2.91 -3.82
N VAL A 71 -8.85 -3.87 -3.82
CA VAL A 71 -8.81 -5.06 -2.97
C VAL A 71 -8.32 -6.22 -3.83
N HIS A 72 -7.20 -6.81 -3.44
CA HIS A 72 -6.56 -7.89 -4.16
C HIS A 72 -6.62 -9.19 -3.35
N THR A 73 -7.07 -10.26 -4.00
CA THR A 73 -6.81 -11.62 -3.50
C THR A 73 -5.42 -12.02 -3.96
N LEU A 74 -4.50 -12.10 -3.02
CA LEU A 74 -3.12 -12.55 -3.24
C LEU A 74 -3.08 -14.07 -3.03
N GLU A 75 -2.49 -14.79 -3.97
CA GLU A 75 -2.32 -16.24 -3.93
C GLU A 75 -0.88 -16.58 -4.34
N GLY A 76 -0.20 -17.40 -3.53
CA GLY A 76 1.19 -17.79 -3.81
C GLY A 76 1.31 -18.67 -5.07
N PRO A 77 2.42 -18.58 -5.83
CA PRO A 77 3.61 -17.78 -5.54
C PRO A 77 3.54 -16.38 -6.15
N THR A 78 3.60 -15.35 -5.30
CA THR A 78 3.40 -13.95 -5.70
C THR A 78 4.27 -13.01 -4.87
N VAL A 79 4.74 -11.94 -5.50
CA VAL A 79 5.47 -10.83 -4.85
C VAL A 79 4.68 -9.54 -5.02
N LEU A 80 4.38 -8.89 -3.89
CA LEU A 80 3.75 -7.58 -3.84
C LEU A 80 4.74 -6.57 -3.25
N TYR A 81 5.00 -5.47 -3.95
CA TYR A 81 5.71 -4.33 -3.39
C TYR A 81 4.75 -3.16 -3.15
N VAL A 82 4.85 -2.54 -1.99
CA VAL A 82 4.04 -1.36 -1.62
C VAL A 82 4.97 -0.24 -1.17
N THR A 83 4.75 0.96 -1.70
CA THR A 83 5.53 2.15 -1.38
C THR A 83 5.02 2.84 -0.12
N ALA A 84 5.91 3.57 0.58
CA ALA A 84 5.51 4.51 1.61
C ALA A 84 4.45 5.50 1.09
N GLY A 85 3.57 5.93 1.99
CA GLY A 85 2.42 6.78 1.68
C GLY A 85 1.20 6.04 1.11
N SER A 86 1.31 4.73 0.85
CA SER A 86 0.16 3.91 0.45
C SER A 86 -0.82 3.73 1.61
N ILE A 87 -2.10 3.60 1.26
CA ILE A 87 -3.14 3.23 2.23
C ILE A 87 -3.34 1.73 2.10
N ILE A 88 -3.26 0.97 3.19
CA ILE A 88 -3.39 -0.49 3.16
C ILE A 88 -4.37 -0.99 4.22
N ALA A 89 -4.91 -2.18 3.98
CA ALA A 89 -5.56 -2.99 5.00
C ALA A 89 -5.41 -4.48 4.66
N VAL A 90 -5.22 -5.32 5.67
CA VAL A 90 -5.38 -6.77 5.57
C VAL A 90 -6.81 -7.12 5.96
N GLU A 91 -7.62 -7.57 4.99
CA GLU A 91 -9.02 -7.90 5.26
C GLU A 91 -9.16 -9.28 5.89
N LYS A 92 -8.51 -10.28 5.31
CA LYS A 92 -8.55 -11.66 5.82
C LYS A 92 -7.40 -12.50 5.29
N ILE A 93 -7.10 -13.56 6.04
CA ILE A 93 -6.28 -14.68 5.58
C ILE A 93 -7.25 -15.77 5.12
N VAL A 94 -7.08 -16.22 3.88
CA VAL A 94 -7.91 -17.27 3.28
C VAL A 94 -7.28 -18.65 3.52
N ALA A 95 -5.96 -18.74 3.43
CA ALA A 95 -5.19 -19.96 3.70
C ALA A 95 -3.86 -19.61 4.39
N PRO A 96 -3.30 -20.51 5.22
CA PRO A 96 -2.04 -20.27 5.93
C PRO A 96 -0.94 -19.78 5.00
N LEU A 97 -0.32 -18.65 5.35
CA LEU A 97 0.70 -18.02 4.52
C LEU A 97 2.08 -18.55 4.85
N LYS A 98 2.84 -18.89 3.80
CA LYS A 98 4.28 -19.12 3.85
C LYS A 98 4.98 -18.10 2.97
N GLY A 99 6.14 -17.61 3.41
CA GLY A 99 6.92 -16.59 2.71
C GLY A 99 7.45 -15.54 3.68
N TYR A 100 7.71 -14.33 3.20
CA TYR A 100 8.37 -13.27 3.96
C TYR A 100 7.70 -11.91 3.78
N PHE A 101 7.64 -11.13 4.86
CA PHE A 101 7.33 -9.71 4.86
C PHE A 101 8.61 -8.94 5.15
N ILE A 102 9.00 -8.07 4.22
CA ILE A 102 10.25 -7.29 4.28
C ILE A 102 9.88 -5.82 4.30
N LEU A 103 10.16 -5.14 5.39
CA LEU A 103 9.92 -3.72 5.60
C LEU A 103 11.20 -2.92 5.39
N MET A 104 11.09 -1.76 4.76
CA MET A 104 12.19 -0.85 4.47
C MET A 104 11.76 0.59 4.75
N GLU A 105 12.53 1.30 5.56
CA GLU A 105 12.37 2.75 5.73
C GLU A 105 12.86 3.52 4.48
N ASP A 106 12.34 4.73 4.27
CA ASP A 106 12.67 5.60 3.13
C ASP A 106 14.18 5.82 2.95
N LYS A 107 14.95 5.89 4.05
CA LYS A 107 16.41 6.06 3.99
C LYS A 107 17.11 4.90 3.28
N VAL A 108 16.61 3.67 3.40
CA VAL A 108 17.13 2.50 2.68
C VAL A 108 16.84 2.61 1.18
N MET A 109 15.66 3.13 0.82
CA MET A 109 15.27 3.31 -0.57
C MET A 109 16.20 4.26 -1.31
N SER A 110 16.66 5.33 -0.65
CA SER A 110 17.62 6.28 -1.23
C SER A 110 18.99 5.67 -1.53
N LEU A 111 19.38 4.64 -0.78
CA LEU A 111 20.64 3.90 -0.98
C LEU A 111 20.50 2.85 -2.09
N VAL A 112 19.33 2.23 -2.21
CA VAL A 112 19.07 1.13 -3.14
C VAL A 112 18.67 1.62 -4.54
N LEU A 113 17.89 2.69 -4.62
CA LEU A 113 17.35 3.23 -5.87
C LEU A 113 18.11 4.49 -6.29
N SER A 114 19.28 4.30 -6.89
CA SER A 114 20.05 5.37 -7.52
C SER A 114 19.40 5.91 -8.80
N ASN A 115 18.37 5.23 -9.34
CA ASN A 115 17.68 5.60 -10.59
C ASN A 115 16.21 5.99 -10.34
N GLN A 116 15.85 7.25 -10.62
CA GLN A 116 14.50 7.79 -10.42
C GLN A 116 13.43 7.04 -11.23
N ASN A 117 13.80 6.41 -12.36
CA ASN A 117 12.85 5.66 -13.19
C ASN A 117 12.36 4.36 -12.53
N ALA A 118 13.12 3.81 -11.59
CA ALA A 118 12.75 2.57 -10.89
C ALA A 118 11.55 2.75 -9.96
N LEU A 119 11.45 3.90 -9.29
CA LEU A 119 10.31 4.24 -8.43
C LEU A 119 9.00 4.32 -9.24
N GLY A 120 9.06 4.87 -10.45
CA GLY A 120 7.91 4.93 -11.35
C GLY A 120 7.38 3.54 -11.72
N LEU A 121 8.25 2.58 -12.02
CA LEU A 121 7.85 1.21 -12.36
C LEU A 121 7.21 0.48 -11.17
N ILE A 122 7.79 0.63 -9.98
CA ILE A 122 7.27 0.04 -8.74
C ILE A 122 5.83 0.48 -8.46
N THR A 123 5.53 1.77 -8.66
CA THR A 123 4.20 2.32 -8.40
C THR A 123 3.13 1.85 -9.40
N VAL A 124 3.55 1.32 -10.55
CA VAL A 124 2.66 0.88 -11.63
C VAL A 124 2.35 -0.61 -11.50
N GLN A 125 3.33 -1.43 -11.11
CA GLN A 125 3.21 -2.89 -11.15
C GLN A 125 3.55 -3.52 -9.81
N SER A 126 2.83 -3.10 -8.77
CA SER A 126 3.04 -3.55 -7.38
C SER A 126 2.97 -5.08 -7.24
N LEU A 127 2.14 -5.76 -8.03
CA LEU A 127 1.84 -7.18 -7.89
C LEU A 127 2.41 -8.03 -9.05
N LEU A 128 3.24 -9.02 -8.74
CA LEU A 128 3.87 -9.94 -9.70
C LEU A 128 3.62 -11.40 -9.32
N LYS A 129 3.04 -12.18 -10.24
CA LYS A 129 3.08 -13.66 -10.15
C LYS A 129 4.46 -14.13 -10.57
N VAL A 130 5.01 -15.12 -9.86
CA VAL A 130 6.37 -15.59 -10.10
C VAL A 130 6.42 -17.05 -10.54
N THR A 131 7.42 -17.40 -11.34
CA THR A 131 7.71 -18.80 -11.70
C THR A 131 8.43 -19.51 -10.55
N GLU A 132 8.48 -20.83 -10.59
CA GLU A 132 9.13 -21.64 -9.55
C GLU A 132 10.60 -21.25 -9.31
N ASN A 133 11.38 -21.00 -10.37
CA ASN A 133 12.78 -20.56 -10.24
C ASN A 133 12.87 -19.19 -9.52
N ILE A 134 12.01 -18.25 -9.89
CA ILE A 134 11.97 -16.93 -9.25
C ILE A 134 11.50 -17.04 -7.79
N GLN A 135 10.51 -17.88 -7.51
CA GLN A 135 10.05 -18.19 -6.15
C GLN A 135 11.20 -18.73 -5.28
N GLN A 136 11.95 -19.71 -5.79
CA GLN A 136 13.11 -20.26 -5.08
C GLN A 136 14.13 -19.15 -4.81
N TRP A 137 14.43 -18.30 -5.80
CA TRP A 137 15.34 -17.18 -5.62
C TRP A 137 14.89 -16.21 -4.51
N PHE A 138 13.61 -15.80 -4.52
CA PHE A 138 13.05 -14.94 -3.47
C PHE A 138 13.08 -15.60 -2.09
N ASN A 139 12.85 -16.91 -2.01
CA ASN A 139 12.97 -17.66 -0.76
C ASN A 139 14.40 -17.61 -0.21
N HIS A 140 15.41 -17.93 -1.02
CA HIS A 140 16.80 -17.96 -0.57
C HIS A 140 17.27 -16.58 -0.11
N ILE A 141 17.01 -15.53 -0.89
CA ILE A 141 17.48 -14.19 -0.52
C ILE A 141 16.76 -13.65 0.72
N SER A 142 15.47 -13.95 0.88
CA SER A 142 14.71 -13.53 2.06
C SER A 142 15.17 -14.29 3.31
N PHE A 143 15.52 -15.57 3.15
CA PHE A 143 16.11 -16.37 4.22
C PHE A 143 17.49 -15.84 4.64
N LEU A 144 18.39 -15.56 3.69
CA LEU A 144 19.70 -14.96 3.98
C LEU A 144 19.57 -13.61 4.70
N LEU A 145 18.62 -12.77 4.26
CA LEU A 145 18.33 -11.50 4.91
C LEU A 145 17.82 -11.70 6.34
N TYR A 146 16.96 -12.69 6.55
CA TYR A 146 16.46 -13.06 7.87
C TYR A 146 17.57 -13.56 8.79
N GLU A 147 18.40 -14.50 8.33
CA GLU A 147 19.55 -14.97 9.09
C GLU A 147 20.47 -13.81 9.48
N GLU A 148 20.85 -12.95 8.52
CA GLU A 148 21.72 -11.80 8.78
C GLU A 148 21.16 -10.85 9.85
N LEU A 149 19.88 -10.47 9.74
CA LEU A 149 19.26 -9.52 10.66
C LEU A 149 18.88 -10.14 12.02
N THR A 150 18.96 -11.46 12.18
CA THR A 150 18.74 -12.15 13.46
C THR A 150 20.02 -12.61 14.17
N GLN A 151 21.19 -12.35 13.58
CA GLN A 151 22.47 -12.61 14.24
C GLN A 151 22.66 -11.74 15.49
N GLN A 152 23.55 -12.17 16.41
CA GLN A 152 23.89 -11.40 17.61
C GLN A 152 24.54 -10.05 17.27
N THR A 153 25.28 -9.99 16.16
CA THR A 153 25.92 -8.78 15.62
C THR A 153 25.63 -8.66 14.13
N PRO A 154 24.45 -8.14 13.73
CA PRO A 154 24.08 -7.99 12.33
C PRO A 154 25.05 -7.04 11.60
N ASN A 155 25.37 -7.36 10.34
CA ASN A 155 26.14 -6.50 9.45
C ASN A 155 25.19 -5.69 8.55
N PRO A 156 25.05 -4.36 8.77
CA PRO A 156 24.14 -3.52 7.99
C PRO A 156 24.49 -3.48 6.50
N GLU A 157 25.77 -3.52 6.14
CA GLU A 157 26.24 -3.50 4.75
C GLU A 157 25.80 -4.77 3.99
N VAL A 158 25.88 -5.94 4.63
CA VAL A 158 25.39 -7.20 4.07
C VAL A 158 23.87 -7.14 3.89
N ALA A 159 23.13 -6.71 4.91
CA ALA A 159 21.68 -6.58 4.83
C ALA A 159 21.24 -5.62 3.72
N HIS A 160 21.90 -4.46 3.59
CA HIS A 160 21.65 -3.51 2.50
C HIS A 160 21.92 -4.12 1.12
N GLY A 161 23.03 -4.85 0.96
CA GLY A 161 23.35 -5.55 -0.29
C GLY A 161 22.29 -6.58 -0.69
N LEU A 162 21.78 -7.35 0.28
CA LEU A 162 20.70 -8.32 0.08
C LEU A 162 19.39 -7.64 -0.34
N VAL A 163 18.99 -6.57 0.36
CA VAL A 163 17.81 -5.77 -0.03
C VAL A 163 17.98 -5.16 -1.42
N GLN A 164 19.16 -4.65 -1.74
CA GLN A 164 19.44 -4.09 -3.06
C GLN A 164 19.30 -5.13 -4.17
N ALA A 165 19.86 -6.32 -3.98
CA ALA A 165 19.69 -7.42 -4.92
C ALA A 165 18.22 -7.82 -5.07
N LEU A 166 17.48 -7.89 -3.97
CA LEU A 166 16.05 -8.21 -3.93
C LEU A 166 15.22 -7.20 -4.72
N LEU A 167 15.42 -5.90 -4.49
CA LEU A 167 14.70 -4.84 -5.19
C LEU A 167 15.08 -4.78 -6.67
N ASN A 168 16.36 -4.95 -7.01
CA ASN A 168 16.79 -5.02 -8.41
C ASN A 168 16.18 -6.22 -9.14
N LYS A 169 16.04 -7.37 -8.47
CA LYS A 169 15.38 -8.54 -9.06
C LYS A 169 13.90 -8.28 -9.28
N TYR A 170 13.21 -7.70 -8.30
CA TYR A 170 11.82 -7.30 -8.44
C TYR A 170 11.63 -6.31 -9.61
N LEU A 171 12.47 -5.29 -9.69
CA LEU A 171 12.46 -4.31 -10.78
C LEU A 171 12.72 -4.96 -12.13
N GLN A 172 13.69 -5.88 -12.24
CA GLN A 172 13.96 -6.63 -13.45
C GLN A 172 12.70 -7.39 -13.91
N LEU A 173 11.96 -8.01 -12.99
CA LEU A 173 10.74 -8.75 -13.31
C LEU A 173 9.58 -7.84 -13.74
N ALA A 174 9.42 -6.71 -13.05
CA ALA A 174 8.47 -5.67 -13.43
C ALA A 174 8.83 -5.08 -14.82
N ASP A 175 10.12 -4.91 -15.10
CA ASP A 175 10.65 -4.45 -16.38
C ASP A 175 10.40 -5.48 -17.50
N THR A 176 10.62 -6.78 -17.27
CA THR A 176 10.38 -7.80 -18.30
C THR A 176 8.89 -8.00 -18.63
N ASN A 177 7.97 -7.56 -17.78
CA ASN A 177 6.55 -7.48 -18.11
C ASN A 177 6.19 -6.22 -18.93
N LYS A 178 7.18 -5.45 -19.41
CA LYS A 178 6.99 -4.27 -20.26
C LYS A 178 6.50 -4.64 -21.65
N ILE A 179 5.18 -4.54 -21.82
CA ILE A 179 4.67 -3.54 -22.76
C ILE A 179 3.64 -2.72 -22.00
N GLN A 180 4.08 -1.75 -21.22
CA GLN A 180 3.16 -0.75 -20.70
C GLN A 180 2.83 0.21 -21.84
N SER A 181 1.60 0.18 -22.30
CA SER A 181 1.14 1.14 -23.29
C SER A 181 1.28 2.57 -22.72
N ARG A 182 1.52 3.58 -23.58
CA ARG A 182 1.47 5.00 -23.15
C ARG A 182 0.20 5.32 -22.36
N THR A 183 -0.89 4.64 -22.72
CA THR A 183 -2.18 4.67 -22.04
C THR A 183 -2.09 4.26 -20.57
N GLU A 184 -1.41 3.16 -20.26
CA GLU A 184 -1.21 2.70 -18.88
C GLU A 184 -0.38 3.70 -18.08
N LEU A 185 0.76 4.12 -18.62
CA LEU A 185 1.64 5.08 -17.94
C LEU A 185 0.88 6.35 -17.54
N LEU A 186 0.09 6.92 -18.45
CA LEU A 186 -0.72 8.11 -18.19
C LEU A 186 -1.80 7.86 -17.13
N ALA A 187 -2.42 6.68 -17.12
CA ALA A 187 -3.43 6.33 -16.12
C ALA A 187 -2.82 6.25 -14.72
N TYR A 188 -1.65 5.63 -14.57
CA TYR A 188 -0.97 5.56 -13.28
C TYR A 188 -0.41 6.92 -12.82
N GLN A 189 0.17 7.71 -13.72
CA GLN A 189 0.58 9.09 -13.42
C GLN A 189 -0.61 9.94 -12.98
N PHE A 190 -1.77 9.78 -13.61
CA PHE A 190 -3.01 10.39 -13.15
C PHE A 190 -3.36 9.98 -11.72
N LYS A 191 -3.40 8.67 -11.42
CA LYS A 191 -3.70 8.15 -10.07
C LYS A 191 -2.75 8.75 -9.02
N GLN A 192 -1.46 8.87 -9.32
CA GLN A 192 -0.46 9.51 -8.45
C GLN A 192 -0.73 11.01 -8.24
N LEU A 193 -1.01 11.76 -9.32
CA LEU A 193 -1.33 13.18 -9.21
C LEU A 193 -2.58 13.39 -8.35
N VAL A 194 -3.60 12.52 -8.48
CA VAL A 194 -4.80 12.59 -7.65
C VAL A 194 -4.43 12.37 -6.18
N TYR A 195 -3.66 11.34 -5.82
CA TYR A 195 -3.22 11.15 -4.43
C TYR A 195 -2.45 12.35 -3.86
N LYS A 196 -1.76 13.13 -4.72
CA LYS A 196 -1.04 14.34 -4.32
C LYS A 196 -1.95 15.57 -4.18
N HIS A 197 -2.98 15.69 -5.02
CA HIS A 197 -3.76 16.94 -5.19
C HIS A 197 -5.27 16.81 -4.92
N PHE A 198 -5.76 15.67 -4.42
CA PHE A 198 -7.20 15.42 -4.22
C PHE A 198 -7.90 16.42 -3.28
N MET A 199 -7.16 17.03 -2.35
CA MET A 199 -7.69 18.03 -1.43
C MET A 199 -8.16 19.27 -2.20
N ASP A 200 -7.31 19.78 -3.09
CA ASP A 200 -7.50 21.06 -3.78
C ASP A 200 -8.22 20.90 -5.11
N HIS A 201 -8.00 19.78 -5.81
CA HIS A 201 -8.48 19.58 -7.18
C HIS A 201 -9.29 18.30 -7.34
N LYS A 202 -10.56 18.45 -7.70
CA LYS A 202 -11.49 17.34 -7.98
C LYS A 202 -11.95 17.24 -9.44
N SER A 203 -11.41 18.09 -10.32
CA SER A 203 -11.75 18.14 -11.74
C SER A 203 -10.81 17.26 -12.58
N PRO A 204 -11.33 16.34 -13.41
CA PRO A 204 -10.49 15.61 -14.37
C PRO A 204 -9.70 16.50 -15.32
N GLN A 205 -10.22 17.70 -15.65
CA GLN A 205 -9.55 18.64 -16.55
C GLN A 205 -8.20 19.10 -16.00
N TYR A 206 -8.14 19.46 -14.72
CA TYR A 206 -6.90 19.87 -14.05
C TYR A 206 -5.79 18.85 -14.23
N TYR A 207 -6.11 17.56 -14.03
CA TYR A 207 -5.14 16.49 -14.17
C TYR A 207 -4.77 16.19 -15.63
N ALA A 208 -5.71 16.39 -16.56
CA ALA A 208 -5.42 16.26 -17.98
C ALA A 208 -4.42 17.33 -18.44
N ASP A 209 -4.61 18.57 -17.98
CA ASP A 209 -3.71 19.70 -18.25
C ASP A 209 -2.31 19.44 -17.66
N ALA A 210 -2.24 18.94 -16.42
CA ALA A 210 -0.99 18.57 -15.75
C ALA A 210 -0.22 17.43 -16.46
N LEU A 211 -0.93 16.57 -17.19
CA LEU A 211 -0.36 15.49 -18.00
C LEU A 211 -0.18 15.87 -19.48
N HIS A 212 -0.47 17.12 -19.84
CA HIS A 212 -0.41 17.63 -21.21
C HIS A 212 -1.22 16.80 -22.22
N ILE A 213 -2.43 16.38 -21.82
CA ILE A 213 -3.38 15.62 -22.66
C ILE A 213 -4.80 16.19 -22.56
N SER A 214 -5.69 15.78 -23.45
CA SER A 214 -7.11 16.15 -23.34
C SER A 214 -7.81 15.32 -22.25
N ALA A 215 -8.81 15.89 -21.58
CA ALA A 215 -9.61 15.18 -20.58
C ALA A 215 -10.35 13.96 -21.15
N ASN A 216 -10.71 13.99 -22.44
CA ASN A 216 -11.28 12.84 -23.13
C ASN A 216 -10.26 11.70 -23.28
N TYR A 217 -9.02 12.02 -23.66
CA TYR A 217 -7.98 11.01 -23.73
C TYR A 217 -7.63 10.46 -22.35
N LEU A 218 -7.52 11.33 -21.33
CA LEU A 218 -7.32 10.91 -19.94
C LEU A 218 -8.41 9.93 -19.49
N ASN A 219 -9.69 10.25 -19.71
CA ASN A 219 -10.79 9.35 -19.34
C ASN A 219 -10.69 7.99 -20.06
N ARG A 220 -10.30 7.97 -21.34
CA ARG A 220 -10.05 6.71 -22.05
C ARG A 220 -8.92 5.92 -21.39
N CYS A 221 -7.83 6.58 -21.02
CA CYS A 221 -6.71 5.91 -20.38
C CYS A 221 -7.09 5.30 -19.04
N VAL A 222 -7.74 6.08 -18.17
CA VAL A 222 -8.20 5.61 -16.85
C VAL A 222 -9.22 4.48 -17.01
N LYS A 223 -10.14 4.57 -17.97
CA LYS A 223 -11.15 3.53 -18.21
C LYS A 223 -10.51 2.23 -18.71
N ASN A 224 -9.51 2.32 -19.57
CA ASN A 224 -8.83 1.12 -20.08
C ASN A 224 -8.05 0.38 -18.98
N VAL A 225 -7.46 1.11 -18.03
CA VAL A 225 -6.59 0.52 -17.01
C VAL A 225 -7.35 0.14 -15.74
N PHE A 226 -8.16 1.05 -15.20
CA PHE A 226 -8.83 0.87 -13.91
C PHE A 226 -10.31 0.49 -14.06
N ASN A 227 -10.81 0.35 -15.29
CA ASN A 227 -12.23 0.12 -15.59
C ASN A 227 -13.17 1.16 -14.95
N LYS A 228 -12.67 2.39 -14.76
CA LYS A 228 -13.38 3.51 -14.12
C LYS A 228 -13.18 4.79 -14.92
N ASN A 229 -14.12 5.72 -14.81
CA ASN A 229 -13.90 7.06 -15.34
C ASN A 229 -13.03 7.89 -14.37
N ALA A 230 -12.34 8.91 -14.89
CA ALA A 230 -11.40 9.73 -14.12
C ALA A 230 -12.07 10.42 -12.92
N LYS A 231 -13.31 10.91 -13.11
CA LYS A 231 -14.06 11.57 -12.03
C LYS A 231 -14.38 10.61 -10.88
N ILE A 232 -14.80 9.39 -11.17
CA ILE A 232 -15.10 8.38 -10.15
C ILE A 232 -13.82 7.99 -9.42
N LEU A 233 -12.70 7.78 -10.12
CA LEU A 233 -11.42 7.45 -9.46
C LEU A 233 -10.96 8.58 -8.52
N ILE A 234 -11.15 9.85 -8.91
CA ILE A 234 -10.90 11.00 -8.00
C ILE A 234 -11.76 10.91 -6.75
N LEU A 235 -13.07 10.74 -6.91
CA LEU A 235 -13.99 10.69 -5.78
C LEU A 235 -13.71 9.49 -4.86
N GLU A 236 -13.37 8.33 -5.42
CA GLU A 236 -12.96 7.16 -4.65
C GLU A 236 -11.70 7.43 -3.82
N ILE A 237 -10.69 8.11 -4.37
CA ILE A 237 -9.48 8.48 -3.63
C ILE A 237 -9.82 9.49 -2.52
N VAL A 238 -10.68 10.47 -2.78
CA VAL A 238 -11.14 11.43 -1.76
C VAL A 238 -11.87 10.70 -0.63
N ILE A 239 -12.80 9.79 -0.95
CA ILE A 239 -13.54 9.01 0.04
C ILE A 239 -12.60 8.10 0.84
N LEU A 240 -11.63 7.44 0.20
CA LEU A 240 -10.64 6.63 0.90
C LEU A 240 -9.85 7.46 1.93
N ASN A 241 -9.42 8.66 1.56
CA ASN A 241 -8.72 9.55 2.50
C ASN A 241 -9.66 10.06 3.62
N SER A 242 -10.96 10.22 3.35
CA SER A 242 -11.94 10.55 4.38
C SER A 242 -12.06 9.45 5.44
N GLN A 243 -11.94 8.18 5.06
CA GLN A 243 -11.97 7.05 5.98
C GLN A 243 -10.81 7.11 6.98
N LEU A 244 -9.63 7.56 6.56
CA LEU A 244 -8.49 7.79 7.45
C LEU A 244 -8.75 8.94 8.45
N LEU A 245 -9.43 10.00 8.02
CA LEU A 245 -9.78 11.13 8.90
C LEU A 245 -10.78 10.74 9.98
N MET A 246 -11.66 9.77 9.70
CA MET A 246 -12.68 9.29 10.64
C MET A 246 -12.10 8.56 11.86
N TRP A 247 -10.81 8.23 11.86
CA TRP A 247 -10.11 7.71 13.04
C TRP A 247 -9.98 8.74 14.16
N ASN A 248 -10.09 10.03 13.83
CA ASN A 248 -10.12 11.07 14.84
C ASN A 248 -11.52 11.14 15.47
N LYS A 249 -11.63 10.63 16.71
CA LYS A 249 -12.87 10.63 17.50
C LYS A 249 -13.44 12.03 17.75
N ASP A 250 -12.59 13.05 17.71
CA ASP A 250 -12.96 14.43 18.03
C ASP A 250 -13.51 15.19 16.82
N LYS A 251 -13.49 14.59 15.62
CA LYS A 251 -14.01 15.22 14.39
C LYS A 251 -15.39 14.69 14.04
N SER A 252 -16.34 15.62 13.88
CA SER A 252 -17.64 15.34 13.30
C SER A 252 -17.52 15.05 11.80
N ILE A 253 -18.51 14.32 11.26
CA ILE A 253 -18.61 14.05 9.83
C ILE A 253 -18.66 15.34 8.99
N ALA A 254 -19.26 16.41 9.53
CA ALA A 254 -19.32 17.71 8.86
C ALA A 254 -17.93 18.35 8.77
N GLU A 255 -17.16 18.35 9.86
CA GLU A 255 -15.79 18.89 9.86
C GLU A 255 -14.87 18.12 8.90
N ILE A 256 -15.00 16.79 8.85
CA ILE A 256 -14.25 15.94 7.89
C ILE A 256 -14.62 16.32 6.44
N SER A 257 -15.91 16.55 6.17
CA SER A 257 -16.38 16.99 4.86
C SER A 257 -15.77 18.33 4.46
N TYR A 258 -15.76 19.31 5.37
CA TYR A 258 -15.18 20.63 5.11
C TYR A 258 -13.66 20.58 4.92
N GLU A 259 -12.94 19.78 5.72
CA GLU A 259 -11.50 19.58 5.56
C GLU A 259 -11.15 19.00 4.19
N LEU A 260 -12.01 18.15 3.63
CA LEU A 260 -11.88 17.60 2.28
C LEU A 260 -12.36 18.55 1.18
N ASN A 261 -12.65 19.82 1.49
CA ASN A 261 -13.17 20.84 0.58
C ASN A 261 -14.47 20.42 -0.12
N PHE A 262 -15.42 19.85 0.64
CA PHE A 262 -16.82 19.73 0.20
C PHE A 262 -17.64 20.87 0.79
N GLU A 263 -18.40 21.57 -0.04
CA GLU A 263 -19.27 22.67 0.38
C GLU A 263 -20.53 22.18 1.13
N ASP A 264 -21.03 20.98 0.78
CA ASP A 264 -22.22 20.38 1.37
C ASP A 264 -21.91 19.02 2.03
N PRO A 265 -21.95 18.92 3.38
CA PRO A 265 -21.81 17.66 4.10
C PRO A 265 -22.82 16.58 3.69
N SER A 266 -24.02 16.97 3.25
CA SER A 266 -25.04 16.01 2.78
C SER A 266 -24.66 15.40 1.44
N TYR A 267 -24.03 16.17 0.55
CA TYR A 267 -23.43 15.64 -0.67
C TYR A 267 -22.29 14.68 -0.35
N PHE A 268 -21.38 15.04 0.56
CA PHE A 268 -20.32 14.14 1.02
C PHE A 268 -20.89 12.82 1.57
N ALA A 269 -21.90 12.87 2.46
CA ALA A 269 -22.47 11.67 3.05
C ALA A 269 -23.13 10.74 2.02
N ARG A 270 -23.83 11.30 1.03
CA ARG A 270 -24.41 10.53 -0.09
C ARG A 270 -23.33 9.90 -0.95
N LEU A 271 -22.27 10.66 -1.27
CA LEU A 271 -21.14 10.18 -2.05
C LEU A 271 -20.39 9.06 -1.32
N PHE A 272 -20.12 9.24 -0.04
CA PHE A 272 -19.47 8.27 0.82
C PHE A 272 -20.27 6.96 0.86
N LYS A 273 -21.60 7.02 1.08
CA LYS A 273 -22.46 5.83 1.04
C LYS A 273 -22.48 5.16 -0.33
N LYS A 274 -22.49 5.94 -1.41
CA LYS A 274 -22.44 5.40 -2.77
C LYS A 274 -21.15 4.62 -3.05
N ILE A 275 -20.01 5.09 -2.53
CA ILE A 275 -18.70 4.47 -2.77
C ILE A 275 -18.42 3.31 -1.80
N THR A 276 -18.76 3.47 -0.53
CA THR A 276 -18.40 2.51 0.54
C THR A 276 -19.53 1.53 0.89
N GLY A 277 -20.76 1.78 0.42
CA GLY A 277 -21.95 1.01 0.78
C GLY A 277 -22.61 1.42 2.11
N GLN A 278 -21.97 2.25 2.94
CA GLN A 278 -22.45 2.61 4.28
C GLN A 278 -22.35 4.11 4.57
N THR A 279 -23.11 4.63 5.53
CA THR A 279 -23.04 6.06 5.88
C THR A 279 -21.73 6.40 6.58
N PRO A 280 -21.23 7.65 6.48
CA PRO A 280 -20.05 8.09 7.23
C PRO A 280 -20.14 7.81 8.72
N SER A 281 -21.30 8.09 9.34
CA SER A 281 -21.51 7.89 10.78
C SER A 281 -21.46 6.41 11.16
N ALA A 282 -22.06 5.53 10.36
CA ALA A 282 -22.00 4.08 10.60
C ALA A 282 -20.54 3.58 10.48
N TYR A 283 -19.83 4.03 9.45
CA TYR A 283 -18.42 3.68 9.26
C TYR A 283 -17.53 4.14 10.42
N GLN A 284 -17.70 5.39 10.86
CA GLN A 284 -16.95 5.94 11.99
C GLN A 284 -17.20 5.10 13.24
N LEU A 285 -18.46 4.79 13.58
CA LEU A 285 -18.79 3.93 14.72
C LEU A 285 -18.12 2.55 14.62
N THR A 286 -18.16 1.89 13.46
CA THR A 286 -17.51 0.58 13.27
C THR A 286 -16.01 0.62 13.55
N ILE A 287 -15.30 1.66 13.09
CA ILE A 287 -13.87 1.82 13.38
C ILE A 287 -13.63 2.11 14.86
N LEU A 288 -14.46 2.95 15.49
CA LEU A 288 -14.24 3.28 16.89
C LEU A 288 -14.48 2.08 17.82
N HIS A 289 -15.36 1.15 17.44
CA HIS A 289 -15.61 -0.10 18.14
C HIS A 289 -14.50 -1.16 17.93
N SER A 290 -13.79 -1.16 16.79
CA SER A 290 -12.65 -2.07 16.60
C SER A 290 -11.40 -1.64 17.38
N LEU A 291 -11.39 -0.41 17.92
CA LEU A 291 -10.33 0.15 18.75
C LEU A 291 -10.56 0.00 20.27
N SER A 292 -11.75 -0.44 20.69
CA SER A 292 -12.14 -0.67 22.10
C SER A 292 -12.09 -2.15 22.45
#